data_AF-A0A9D5ADW7-F1
#
_entry.id   AF-A0A9D5ADW7-F1
#
_cell.length_a   1.000
_cell.length_b   1.000
_cell.length_c   1.000
_cell.angle_alpha   90.00
_cell.angle_beta   90.00
_cell.angle_gamma   90.00
#
_symmetry.space_group_name_H-M   'P 1'
#
loop_
_entity.id
_entity.type
_entity.pdbx_description
1 polymer ?
#
loop_
_entity_poly.entity_id
_entity_poly.type
_entity_poly.pdbx_seq_one_letter_code
_entity_poly.pdbx_strand_id
1 'polypeptide(L)'
;MTQSMEVDREILETQDKVAEKTEILVPYNILPLDPDSANQAIMRFPEIQTAVFALRNTRGLAWPKNYKKRKDEDILDWLGAMYGFQKHNVANQREHLILLLANVHIRQFPKPDQQPKLDDRALTEVMKKLFKNYKKWCKYLGRKSSLWLPTIQQEVQQRKLLYMGLYLLIWGEAANLRFLPECLCYIYHHMAFELYGMLAGNVSPMTGENIKPAYGGEEEAFLSKVVTPIYNVIAKEAERTKRGRSKHSQWRNYDDINEYFWSADCFRLGWPMRADADFFCLPVEQLYFDKLKGNKPDNRDRWVGKGNFVEIRSFWHIFRSFDRMWSFFILSLQAMIIVAWNGNGDLSAIFNGNVFKKALSVFITAAILKLGQGT
;
A
#
# COMPACT_ATOMS: atom_id res chain seq x y z
N MET A 1 -59.19 -0.07 -17.54
CA MET A 1 -59.22 0.42 -16.14
C MET A 1 -57.82 0.24 -15.57
N THR A 2 -57.02 1.30 -15.56
CA THR A 2 -55.73 1.34 -14.87
C THR A 2 -55.97 2.18 -13.63
N GLN A 3 -56.28 1.52 -12.52
CA GLN A 3 -56.52 2.17 -11.24
C GLN A 3 -55.14 2.57 -10.69
N SER A 4 -54.81 3.86 -10.74
CA SER A 4 -53.66 4.39 -10.01
C SER A 4 -53.95 4.26 -8.53
N MET A 5 -53.33 3.29 -7.87
CA MET A 5 -53.35 3.20 -6.41
C MET A 5 -52.62 4.43 -5.87
N GLU A 6 -53.38 5.35 -5.30
CA GLU A 6 -52.85 6.48 -4.53
C GLU A 6 -52.10 5.88 -3.33
N VAL A 7 -50.77 5.94 -3.35
CA VAL A 7 -49.96 5.46 -2.23
C VAL A 7 -50.22 6.39 -1.05
N ASP A 8 -50.67 5.83 0.07
CA ASP A 8 -51.01 6.59 1.27
C ASP A 8 -49.86 7.53 1.66
N ARG A 9 -50.20 8.80 1.91
CA ARG A 9 -49.24 9.86 2.26
C ARG A 9 -48.34 9.48 3.44
N GLU A 10 -48.86 8.66 4.36
CA GLU A 10 -48.13 8.13 5.50
C GLU A 10 -47.04 7.11 5.10
N ILE A 11 -47.26 6.33 4.03
CA ILE A 11 -46.26 5.41 3.47
C ILE A 11 -45.14 6.22 2.80
N LEU A 12 -45.48 7.28 2.06
CA LEU A 12 -44.50 8.19 1.46
C LEU A 12 -43.67 8.91 2.53
N GLU A 13 -44.31 9.45 3.57
CA GLU A 13 -43.59 10.07 4.69
C GLU A 13 -42.72 9.07 5.47
N THR A 14 -43.17 7.81 5.59
CA THR A 14 -42.36 6.76 6.23
C THR A 14 -41.20 6.34 5.34
N GLN A 15 -41.41 6.26 4.02
CA GLN A 15 -40.36 5.98 3.05
C GLN A 15 -39.31 7.10 3.04
N ASP A 16 -39.73 8.36 3.10
CA ASP A 16 -38.84 9.53 3.19
C ASP A 16 -38.05 9.51 4.51
N LYS A 17 -38.70 9.22 5.64
CA LYS A 17 -38.02 9.05 6.94
C LYS A 17 -37.06 7.87 6.96
N VAL A 18 -37.40 6.77 6.29
CA VAL A 18 -36.52 5.59 6.18
C VAL A 18 -35.35 5.88 5.24
N ALA A 19 -35.58 6.57 4.13
CA ALA A 19 -34.53 7.02 3.21
C ALA A 19 -33.56 7.98 3.91
N GLU A 20 -34.09 8.97 4.64
CA GLU A 20 -33.32 9.90 5.46
C GLU A 20 -32.52 9.14 6.54
N LYS A 21 -33.14 8.20 7.27
CA LYS A 21 -32.43 7.33 8.23
C LYS A 21 -31.39 6.42 7.59
N THR A 22 -31.60 5.98 6.35
CA THR A 22 -30.65 5.12 5.62
C THR A 22 -29.49 5.93 5.08
N GLU A 23 -29.71 7.19 4.70
CA GLU A 23 -28.63 8.15 4.41
C GLU A 23 -27.81 8.50 5.67
N ILE A 24 -28.47 8.56 6.83
CA ILE A 24 -27.83 8.83 8.14
C ILE A 24 -27.03 7.61 8.63
N LEU A 25 -27.56 6.39 8.49
CA LEU A 25 -26.89 5.14 8.85
C LEU A 25 -25.92 4.72 7.73
N VAL A 26 -24.72 5.32 7.72
CA VAL A 26 -23.67 4.94 6.77
C VAL A 26 -23.35 3.44 6.96
N PRO A 27 -23.56 2.56 5.96
CA PRO A 27 -23.73 1.12 6.19
C PRO A 27 -22.53 0.35 6.77
N TYR A 28 -21.37 1.00 6.96
CA TYR A 28 -20.11 0.33 7.30
C TYR A 28 -19.22 1.07 8.33
N ASN A 29 -19.61 2.27 8.77
CA ASN A 29 -18.84 3.04 9.75
C ASN A 29 -19.45 2.88 11.14
N ILE A 30 -18.60 2.57 12.13
CA ILE A 30 -18.97 2.37 13.53
C ILE A 30 -19.09 3.71 14.25
N LEU A 31 -18.32 4.72 13.83
CA LEU A 31 -18.35 6.05 14.44
C LEU A 31 -19.45 6.90 13.81
N PRO A 32 -20.46 7.29 14.58
CA PRO A 32 -21.55 8.10 14.08
C PRO A 32 -21.14 9.57 14.19
N LEU A 33 -20.59 10.09 13.10
CA LEU A 33 -20.03 11.45 13.05
C LEU A 33 -21.06 12.52 12.69
N ASP A 34 -22.30 12.10 12.45
CA ASP A 34 -23.46 12.96 12.25
C ASP A 34 -23.84 13.72 13.55
N PRO A 35 -24.36 14.95 13.43
CA PRO A 35 -24.76 15.75 14.59
C PRO A 35 -25.81 15.07 15.47
N ASP A 36 -26.73 14.30 14.88
CA ASP A 36 -27.86 13.69 15.59
C ASP A 36 -27.45 12.49 16.44
N SER A 37 -26.36 11.82 16.08
CA SER A 37 -25.81 10.67 16.81
C SER A 37 -24.66 11.01 17.78
N ALA A 38 -24.39 12.29 18.01
CA ALA A 38 -23.33 12.73 18.92
C ALA A 38 -23.46 12.18 20.36
N ASN A 39 -24.67 11.76 20.76
CA ASN A 39 -24.97 11.22 22.09
C ASN A 39 -24.70 9.71 22.27
N GLN A 40 -24.33 8.99 21.21
CA GLN A 40 -24.04 7.56 21.28
C GLN A 40 -22.86 7.25 22.21
N ALA A 41 -22.87 6.07 22.85
CA ALA A 41 -21.90 5.70 23.89
C ALA A 41 -20.45 5.79 23.42
N ILE A 42 -20.17 5.39 22.17
CA ILE A 42 -18.83 5.45 21.58
C ILE A 42 -18.32 6.89 21.41
N MET A 43 -19.20 7.87 21.22
CA MET A 43 -18.83 9.28 21.10
C MET A 43 -18.57 9.94 22.46
N ARG A 44 -18.81 9.25 23.58
CA ARG A 44 -18.52 9.74 24.94
C ARG A 44 -17.07 9.51 25.37
N PHE A 45 -16.31 8.68 24.65
CA PHE A 45 -14.90 8.45 24.97
C PHE A 45 -14.07 9.72 24.70
N PRO A 46 -13.37 10.28 25.70
CA PRO A 46 -12.58 11.52 25.54
C PRO A 46 -11.54 11.44 24.43
N GLU A 47 -10.96 10.27 24.20
CA GLU A 47 -9.92 10.04 23.20
C GLU A 47 -10.48 10.09 21.77
N ILE A 48 -11.73 9.66 21.59
CA ILE A 48 -12.45 9.77 20.32
C ILE A 48 -12.85 11.24 20.10
N GLN A 49 -13.39 11.91 21.11
CA GLN A 49 -13.77 13.33 21.01
C GLN A 49 -12.58 14.23 20.67
N THR A 50 -11.43 14.02 21.33
CA THR A 50 -10.21 14.80 21.08
C THR A 50 -9.64 14.55 19.68
N ALA A 51 -9.69 13.31 19.19
CA ALA A 51 -9.27 12.99 17.81
C ALA A 51 -10.21 13.63 16.77
N VAL A 52 -11.52 13.54 16.95
CA VAL A 52 -12.52 14.19 16.07
C VAL A 52 -12.33 15.71 16.06
N PHE A 53 -12.17 16.33 17.23
CA PHE A 53 -11.91 17.76 17.36
C PHE A 53 -10.62 18.18 16.64
N ALA A 54 -9.56 17.37 16.75
CA ALA A 54 -8.30 17.64 16.09
C ALA A 54 -8.42 17.60 14.55
N LEU A 55 -9.23 16.68 14.01
CA LEU A 55 -9.49 16.60 12.56
C LEU A 55 -10.34 17.77 12.04
N ARG A 56 -11.24 18.32 12.87
CA ARG A 56 -12.06 19.50 12.49
C ARG A 56 -11.28 20.81 12.38
N ASN A 57 -10.00 20.83 12.78
CA ASN A 57 -9.14 22.00 12.62
C ASN A 57 -8.78 22.22 11.13
N THR A 58 -9.64 22.95 10.41
CA THR A 58 -9.48 23.32 9.00
C THR A 58 -9.01 24.77 8.81
N ARG A 59 -8.45 25.39 9.86
CA ARG A 59 -7.96 26.77 9.82
C ARG A 59 -6.83 26.91 8.79
N GLY A 60 -6.89 27.95 7.96
CA GLY A 60 -5.85 28.24 6.96
C GLY A 60 -5.89 27.37 5.69
N LEU A 61 -6.85 26.45 5.58
CA LEU A 61 -7.01 25.63 4.37
C LEU A 61 -7.86 26.37 3.32
N ALA A 62 -7.29 26.55 2.13
CA ALA A 62 -7.99 27.12 1.00
C ALA A 62 -8.86 26.05 0.33
N TRP A 63 -10.18 26.25 0.31
CA TRP A 63 -11.13 25.35 -0.34
C TRP A 63 -11.27 25.69 -1.83
N PRO A 64 -11.65 24.73 -2.69
CA PRO A 64 -11.93 25.00 -4.09
C PRO A 64 -13.03 26.07 -4.26
N LYS A 65 -12.91 26.95 -5.25
CA LYS A 65 -13.81 28.12 -5.45
C LYS A 65 -15.31 27.77 -5.52
N ASN A 66 -15.64 26.60 -6.06
CA ASN A 66 -17.03 26.14 -6.22
C ASN A 66 -17.50 25.22 -5.08
N TYR A 67 -16.69 25.04 -4.04
CA TYR A 67 -16.96 24.10 -2.96
C TYR A 67 -17.83 24.75 -1.87
N LYS A 68 -19.03 24.22 -1.67
CA LYS A 68 -19.92 24.65 -0.57
C LYS A 68 -19.55 23.92 0.71
N LYS A 69 -18.72 24.56 1.53
CA LYS A 69 -18.27 24.01 2.81
C LYS A 69 -19.43 23.78 3.78
N ARG A 70 -19.54 22.58 4.33
CA ARG A 70 -20.47 22.24 5.43
C ARG A 70 -19.82 22.53 6.77
N LYS A 71 -20.62 22.75 7.82
CA LYS A 71 -20.09 23.10 9.16
C LYS A 71 -19.24 21.98 9.78
N ASP A 72 -19.54 20.73 9.46
CA ASP A 72 -18.92 19.56 10.09
C ASP A 72 -17.74 18.97 9.30
N GLU A 73 -17.33 19.63 8.21
CA GLU A 73 -16.24 19.14 7.37
C GLU A 73 -14.87 19.29 8.02
N ASP A 74 -14.07 18.26 7.83
CA ASP A 74 -12.76 18.11 8.45
C ASP A 74 -11.61 18.16 7.43
N ILE A 75 -10.39 17.94 7.92
CA ILE A 75 -9.21 17.93 7.05
C ILE A 75 -9.23 16.81 5.99
N LEU A 76 -9.95 15.69 6.21
CA LEU A 76 -10.03 14.61 5.23
C LEU A 76 -11.04 14.96 4.12
N ASP A 77 -12.12 15.67 4.45
CA ASP A 77 -13.01 16.24 3.42
C ASP A 77 -12.24 17.20 2.53
N TRP A 78 -11.39 18.04 3.12
CA TRP A 78 -10.53 18.94 2.36
C TRP A 78 -9.56 18.17 1.45
N LEU A 79 -8.88 17.13 1.96
CA LEU A 79 -8.02 16.28 1.13
C LEU A 79 -8.80 15.59 0.01
N GLY A 80 -10.00 15.09 0.31
CA GLY A 80 -10.94 14.50 -0.65
C GLY A 80 -11.29 15.45 -1.78
N ALA A 81 -11.66 16.69 -1.43
CA ALA A 81 -12.02 17.72 -2.39
C ALA A 81 -10.82 18.19 -3.25
N MET A 82 -9.63 18.27 -2.67
CA MET A 82 -8.44 18.74 -3.39
C MET A 82 -7.91 17.68 -4.37
N TYR A 83 -7.81 16.43 -3.94
CA TYR A 83 -7.21 15.34 -4.74
C TYR A 83 -8.22 14.47 -5.48
N GLY A 84 -9.52 14.64 -5.23
CA GLY A 84 -10.57 13.86 -5.88
C GLY A 84 -10.62 12.41 -5.38
N PHE A 85 -10.52 12.19 -4.07
CA PHE A 85 -10.72 10.85 -3.49
C PHE A 85 -12.20 10.49 -3.42
N GLN A 86 -12.51 9.19 -3.42
CA GLN A 86 -13.88 8.70 -3.30
C GLN A 86 -14.48 9.03 -1.93
N LYS A 87 -15.76 9.47 -1.90
CA LYS A 87 -16.46 9.88 -0.67
C LYS A 87 -16.46 8.78 0.40
N HIS A 88 -16.70 7.53 0.01
CA HIS A 88 -16.68 6.39 0.93
C HIS A 88 -15.27 6.06 1.43
N ASN A 89 -14.24 6.22 0.60
CA ASN A 89 -12.86 6.08 1.05
C ASN A 89 -12.52 7.13 2.12
N VAL A 90 -12.92 8.39 1.91
CA VAL A 90 -12.75 9.46 2.90
C VAL A 90 -13.43 9.12 4.22
N ALA A 91 -14.69 8.69 4.18
CA ALA A 91 -15.43 8.29 5.37
C ALA A 91 -14.77 7.12 6.13
N ASN A 92 -14.32 6.08 5.40
CA ASN A 92 -13.69 4.90 5.99
C ASN A 92 -12.32 5.25 6.62
N GLN A 93 -11.48 6.02 5.91
CA GLN A 93 -10.15 6.38 6.40
C GLN A 93 -10.21 7.40 7.54
N ARG A 94 -11.24 8.25 7.59
CA ARG A 94 -11.52 9.14 8.72
C ARG A 94 -11.73 8.33 9.99
N GLU A 95 -12.65 7.36 9.96
CA GLU A 95 -12.91 6.48 11.10
C GLU A 95 -11.64 5.73 11.51
N HIS A 96 -10.92 5.15 10.53
CA HIS A 96 -9.69 4.44 10.79
C HIS A 96 -8.64 5.31 11.50
N LEU A 97 -8.45 6.55 11.04
CA LEU A 97 -7.51 7.49 11.65
C LEU A 97 -7.91 7.89 13.07
N ILE A 98 -9.20 8.15 13.30
CA ILE A 98 -9.73 8.48 14.65
C ILE A 98 -9.44 7.33 15.61
N LEU A 99 -9.80 6.09 15.23
CA LEU A 99 -9.61 4.92 16.07
C LEU A 99 -8.12 4.61 16.31
N LEU A 100 -7.27 4.81 15.29
CA LEU A 100 -5.82 4.64 15.41
C LEU A 100 -5.22 5.62 16.42
N LEU A 101 -5.63 6.89 16.36
CA LEU A 101 -5.19 7.93 17.29
C LEU A 101 -5.69 7.66 18.71
N ALA A 102 -6.98 7.35 18.87
CA ALA A 102 -7.58 7.04 20.16
C ALA A 102 -6.89 5.84 20.82
N ASN A 103 -6.62 4.76 20.07
CA ASN A 103 -5.96 3.56 20.60
C ASN A 103 -4.54 3.86 21.10
N VAL A 104 -3.75 4.65 20.36
CA VAL A 104 -2.41 5.04 20.81
C VAL A 104 -2.48 5.99 22.00
N HIS A 105 -3.47 6.88 22.03
CA HIS A 105 -3.68 7.81 23.14
C HIS A 105 -3.96 7.07 24.46
N ILE A 106 -4.91 6.14 24.45
CA ILE A 106 -5.28 5.30 25.62
C ILE A 106 -4.07 4.54 26.17
N ARG A 107 -3.24 3.97 25.28
CA ARG A 107 -2.06 3.20 25.68
C ARG A 107 -0.97 4.03 26.34
N GLN A 108 -0.87 5.32 26.01
CA GLN A 108 0.16 6.20 26.58
C GLN A 108 -0.31 6.87 27.88
N PHE A 109 -1.61 7.10 28.04
CA PHE A 109 -2.17 7.79 29.20
C PHE A 109 -3.42 7.06 29.74
N PRO A 110 -3.25 6.09 30.65
CA PRO A 110 -4.37 5.42 31.30
C PRO A 110 -5.08 6.27 32.37
N LYS A 111 -4.66 7.53 32.61
CA LYS A 111 -5.25 8.42 33.62
C LYS A 111 -6.13 9.49 32.97
N PRO A 112 -7.47 9.44 33.15
CA PRO A 112 -8.43 10.34 32.48
C PRO A 112 -8.54 11.74 33.09
N ASP A 113 -7.94 12.01 34.26
CA ASP A 113 -8.18 13.23 35.06
C ASP A 113 -7.61 14.52 34.44
N GLN A 114 -6.83 14.40 33.36
CA GLN A 114 -6.36 15.50 32.54
C GLN A 114 -6.42 15.04 31.09
N GLN A 115 -7.36 15.54 30.27
CA GLN A 115 -7.03 16.03 28.91
C GLN A 115 -8.27 16.33 28.05
N PRO A 116 -8.46 17.60 27.67
CA PRO A 116 -9.35 17.99 26.57
C PRO A 116 -8.61 18.13 25.22
N LYS A 117 -7.34 17.69 25.08
CA LYS A 117 -6.55 17.86 23.84
C LYS A 117 -5.77 16.60 23.46
N LEU A 118 -5.78 16.25 22.18
CA LEU A 118 -4.98 15.15 21.60
C LEU A 118 -3.49 15.39 21.85
N ASP A 119 -2.81 14.44 22.50
CA ASP A 119 -1.38 14.55 22.77
C ASP A 119 -0.52 14.45 21.49
N ASP A 120 0.41 15.41 21.35
CA ASP A 120 1.45 15.45 20.32
C ASP A 120 2.33 14.19 20.33
N ARG A 121 2.50 13.53 21.49
CA ARG A 121 3.28 12.27 21.60
C ARG A 121 2.59 11.11 20.90
N ALA A 122 1.29 10.93 21.14
CA ALA A 122 0.49 9.91 20.48
C ALA A 122 0.52 10.10 18.95
N LEU A 123 0.34 11.35 18.51
CA LEU A 123 0.40 11.73 17.10
C LEU A 123 1.76 11.41 16.46
N THR A 124 2.85 11.71 17.16
CA THR A 124 4.21 11.48 16.69
C THR A 124 4.52 9.98 16.57
N GLU A 125 4.03 9.15 17.49
CA GLU A 125 4.18 7.70 17.43
C GLU A 125 3.43 7.07 16.26
N VAL A 126 2.18 7.50 16.01
CA VAL A 126 1.42 7.06 14.83
C VAL A 126 2.14 7.46 13.54
N MET A 127 2.55 8.73 13.44
CA MET A 127 3.29 9.25 12.29
C MET A 127 4.60 8.47 12.03
N LYS A 128 5.36 8.17 13.09
CA LYS A 128 6.61 7.40 13.01
C LYS A 128 6.38 6.00 12.47
N LYS A 129 5.29 5.33 12.87
CA LYS A 129 4.93 3.99 12.40
C LYS A 129 4.47 4.01 10.94
N LEU A 130 3.54 4.90 10.58
CA LEU A 130 3.00 5.01 9.23
C LEU A 130 4.09 5.32 8.20
N PHE A 131 4.98 6.28 8.50
CA PHE A 131 6.01 6.71 7.54
C PHE A 131 7.33 5.95 7.63
N LYS A 132 7.40 4.85 8.39
CA LYS A 132 8.64 4.07 8.53
C LYS A 132 9.15 3.57 7.17
N ASN A 133 8.27 3.01 6.35
CA ASN A 133 8.63 2.47 5.04
C ASN A 133 8.94 3.59 4.05
N TYR A 134 8.10 4.62 3.99
CA TYR A 134 8.34 5.79 3.14
C TYR A 134 9.69 6.48 3.43
N LYS A 135 10.05 6.67 4.70
CA LYS A 135 11.34 7.27 5.08
C LYS A 135 12.52 6.38 4.68
N LYS A 136 12.38 5.06 4.80
CA LYS A 136 13.39 4.10 4.33
C LYS A 136 13.56 4.17 2.81
N TRP A 137 12.46 4.18 2.06
CA TRP A 137 12.47 4.32 0.61
C TRP A 137 13.13 5.62 0.15
N CYS A 138 12.78 6.76 0.77
CA CYS A 138 13.43 8.05 0.48
C CYS A 138 14.95 7.98 0.75
N LYS A 139 15.36 7.40 1.90
CA LYS A 139 16.77 7.23 2.25
C LYS A 139 17.49 6.33 1.25
N TYR A 140 16.87 5.24 0.84
CA TYR A 140 17.41 4.30 -0.15
C TYR A 140 17.67 4.97 -1.50
N LEU A 141 16.74 5.81 -1.95
CA LEU A 141 16.88 6.59 -3.20
C LEU A 141 17.74 7.86 -3.05
N GLY A 142 18.30 8.15 -1.87
CA GLY A 142 19.07 9.37 -1.62
C GLY A 142 18.25 10.67 -1.70
N ARG A 143 16.93 10.60 -1.48
CA ARG A 143 16.01 11.75 -1.55
C ARG A 143 15.59 12.23 -0.15
N LYS A 144 15.36 13.54 -0.02
CA LYS A 144 14.73 14.11 1.18
C LYS A 144 13.25 13.76 1.21
N SER A 145 12.70 13.47 2.39
CA SER A 145 11.26 13.22 2.55
C SER A 145 10.45 14.49 2.33
N SER A 146 9.29 14.38 1.69
CA SER A 146 8.33 15.48 1.48
C SER A 146 7.51 15.85 2.73
N LEU A 147 7.93 15.39 3.91
CA LEU A 147 7.28 15.60 5.20
C LEU A 147 7.84 16.87 5.85
N TRP A 148 7.34 18.03 5.45
CA TRP A 148 7.80 19.33 5.95
C TRP A 148 6.89 19.80 7.09
N LEU A 149 7.45 19.93 8.29
CA LEU A 149 6.70 20.42 9.46
C LEU A 149 7.01 21.91 9.69
N PRO A 150 5.98 22.73 9.99
CA PRO A 150 6.19 24.14 10.32
C PRO A 150 6.86 24.30 11.69
N THR A 151 7.44 25.47 11.94
CA THR A 151 8.05 25.81 13.25
C THR A 151 6.98 26.08 14.32
N ILE A 152 5.78 26.50 13.91
CA ILE A 152 4.68 26.86 14.82
C ILE A 152 3.98 25.61 15.34
N GLN A 153 4.07 25.36 16.66
CA GLN A 153 3.56 24.13 17.29
C GLN A 153 2.06 23.89 17.05
N GLN A 154 1.23 24.94 16.98
CA GLN A 154 -0.21 24.79 16.70
C GLN A 154 -0.50 24.27 15.28
N GLU A 155 0.34 24.60 14.29
CA GLU A 155 0.19 24.14 12.91
C GLU A 155 0.84 22.76 12.69
N VAL A 156 1.83 22.39 13.52
CA VAL A 156 2.48 21.08 13.47
C VAL A 156 1.45 19.96 13.61
N GLN A 157 0.51 20.08 14.54
CA GLN A 157 -0.52 19.07 14.77
C GLN A 157 -1.39 18.86 13.52
N GLN A 158 -1.92 19.95 12.96
CA GLN A 158 -2.72 19.93 11.74
C GLN A 158 -1.93 19.36 10.56
N ARG A 159 -0.65 19.75 10.41
CA ARG A 159 0.24 19.28 9.34
C ARG A 159 0.47 17.77 9.42
N LYS A 160 0.75 17.25 10.61
CA LYS A 160 0.93 15.79 10.83
C LYS A 160 -0.34 15.03 10.47
N LEU A 161 -1.52 15.51 10.90
CA LEU A 161 -2.79 14.88 10.57
C LEU A 161 -3.08 14.90 9.08
N LEU A 162 -2.80 16.00 8.38
CA LEU A 162 -2.95 16.09 6.92
C LEU A 162 -2.03 15.10 6.19
N TYR A 163 -0.77 14.97 6.59
CA TYR A 163 0.14 14.01 5.98
C TYR A 163 -0.30 12.56 6.20
N MET A 164 -0.75 12.23 7.42
CA MET A 164 -1.25 10.88 7.73
C MET A 164 -2.56 10.58 7.03
N GLY A 165 -3.50 11.55 7.00
CA GLY A 165 -4.75 11.45 6.27
C GLY A 165 -4.51 11.21 4.78
N LEU A 166 -3.61 11.98 4.16
CA LEU A 166 -3.23 11.79 2.76
C LEU A 166 -2.67 10.39 2.50
N TYR A 167 -1.80 9.88 3.37
CA TYR A 167 -1.25 8.53 3.24
C TYR A 167 -2.34 7.46 3.31
N LEU A 168 -3.26 7.58 4.28
CA LEU A 168 -4.34 6.63 4.47
C LEU A 168 -5.37 6.68 3.32
N LEU A 169 -5.66 7.86 2.78
CA LEU A 169 -6.53 8.02 1.61
C LEU A 169 -5.94 7.36 0.37
N ILE A 170 -4.64 7.59 0.11
CA ILE A 170 -3.91 6.91 -0.96
C ILE A 170 -3.94 5.38 -0.74
N TRP A 171 -3.63 4.93 0.48
CA TRP A 171 -3.63 3.51 0.81
C TRP A 171 -5.01 2.86 0.64
N GLY A 172 -6.07 3.57 1.01
CA GLY A 172 -7.45 3.13 0.92
C GLY A 172 -7.89 2.90 -0.53
N GLU A 173 -7.69 3.90 -1.39
CA GLU A 173 -8.16 3.89 -2.78
C GLU A 173 -7.25 3.07 -3.71
N ALA A 174 -5.94 3.06 -3.46
CA ALA A 174 -4.97 2.31 -4.26
C ALA A 174 -4.88 0.82 -3.86
N ALA A 175 -6.00 0.19 -3.49
CA ALA A 175 -6.04 -1.20 -3.01
C ALA A 175 -5.35 -2.19 -3.96
N ASN A 176 -5.55 -2.02 -5.27
CA ASN A 176 -4.94 -2.86 -6.31
C ASN A 176 -3.42 -2.70 -6.41
N LEU A 177 -2.87 -1.58 -5.92
CA LEU A 177 -1.44 -1.26 -5.99
C LEU A 177 -0.70 -1.57 -4.67
N ARG A 178 -1.38 -2.10 -3.65
CA ARG A 178 -0.75 -2.40 -2.34
C ARG A 178 0.36 -3.44 -2.40
N PHE A 179 0.39 -4.25 -3.46
CA PHE A 179 1.48 -5.19 -3.74
C PHE A 179 2.74 -4.51 -4.31
N LEU A 180 2.68 -3.19 -4.57
CA LEU A 180 3.77 -2.35 -5.04
C LEU A 180 4.11 -1.27 -4.00
N PRO A 181 4.72 -1.62 -2.84
CA PRO A 181 4.94 -0.67 -1.75
C PRO A 181 5.82 0.53 -2.14
N GLU A 182 6.80 0.35 -3.03
CA GLU A 182 7.64 1.46 -3.51
C GLU A 182 6.89 2.34 -4.53
N CYS A 183 5.99 1.76 -5.33
CA CYS A 183 5.05 2.55 -6.14
C CYS A 183 4.15 3.45 -5.27
N LEU A 184 3.64 2.92 -4.15
CA LEU A 184 2.87 3.73 -3.21
C LEU A 184 3.72 4.84 -2.58
N CYS A 185 4.99 4.56 -2.27
CA CYS A 185 5.92 5.58 -1.77
C CYS A 185 6.15 6.69 -2.82
N TYR A 186 6.26 6.34 -4.11
CA TYR A 186 6.38 7.30 -5.20
C TYR A 186 5.14 8.21 -5.30
N ILE A 187 3.94 7.64 -5.35
CA ILE A 187 2.67 8.39 -5.39
C ILE A 187 2.59 9.33 -4.17
N TYR A 188 2.85 8.80 -2.97
CA TYR A 188 2.83 9.59 -1.75
C TYR A 188 3.88 10.72 -1.78
N HIS A 189 5.09 10.46 -2.28
CA HIS A 189 6.17 11.45 -2.32
C HIS A 189 5.76 12.71 -3.07
N HIS A 190 5.14 12.55 -4.24
CA HIS A 190 4.69 13.65 -5.08
C HIS A 190 3.46 14.35 -4.50
N MET A 191 2.44 13.61 -4.08
CA MET A 191 1.24 14.21 -3.48
C MET A 191 1.56 14.95 -2.17
N ALA A 192 2.47 14.42 -1.35
CA ALA A 192 2.91 15.12 -0.13
C ALA A 192 3.69 16.41 -0.44
N PHE A 193 4.42 16.45 -1.55
CA PHE A 193 5.10 17.66 -2.03
C PHE A 193 4.10 18.70 -2.54
N GLU A 194 3.08 18.29 -3.30
CA GLU A 194 1.98 19.16 -3.71
C GLU A 194 1.21 19.71 -2.50
N LEU A 195 0.91 18.84 -1.53
CA LEU A 195 0.30 19.22 -0.27
C LEU A 195 1.11 20.34 0.38
N TYR A 196 2.43 20.15 0.57
CA TYR A 196 3.29 21.20 1.10
C TYR A 196 3.19 22.52 0.32
N GLY A 197 3.24 22.47 -1.01
CA GLY A 197 3.11 23.66 -1.85
C GLY A 197 1.78 24.42 -1.66
N MET A 198 0.66 23.70 -1.59
CA MET A 198 -0.66 24.29 -1.34
C MET A 198 -0.75 24.97 0.02
N LEU A 199 -0.08 24.40 1.01
CA LEU A 199 -0.15 24.85 2.40
C LEU A 199 0.82 25.99 2.72
N ALA A 200 1.89 26.12 1.95
CA ALA A 200 2.80 27.26 2.03
C ALA A 200 2.17 28.56 1.48
N GLY A 201 0.91 28.51 0.99
CA GLY A 201 0.24 29.66 0.39
C GLY A 201 0.88 30.09 -0.93
N ASN A 202 1.66 29.20 -1.55
CA ASN A 202 2.33 29.52 -2.80
C ASN A 202 1.27 29.71 -3.88
N VAL A 203 1.26 30.92 -4.44
CA VAL A 203 0.54 31.26 -5.65
C VAL A 203 1.40 30.80 -6.81
N SER A 204 0.82 30.10 -7.79
CA SER A 204 1.52 29.69 -8.98
C SER A 204 2.11 30.95 -9.66
N PRO A 205 3.44 31.05 -9.84
CA PRO A 205 4.06 32.22 -10.46
C PRO A 205 3.63 32.42 -11.91
N MET A 206 3.08 31.37 -12.55
CA MET A 206 2.60 31.43 -13.94
C MET A 206 1.12 31.80 -14.06
N THR A 207 0.28 31.49 -13.08
CA THR A 207 -1.18 31.67 -13.20
C THR A 207 -1.77 32.67 -12.21
N GLY A 208 -1.03 33.07 -11.17
CA GLY A 208 -1.57 33.96 -10.13
C GLY A 208 -2.67 33.32 -9.27
N GLU A 209 -2.96 32.03 -9.46
CA GLU A 209 -3.91 31.26 -8.64
C GLU A 209 -3.19 30.41 -7.58
N ASN A 210 -3.92 30.04 -6.52
CA ASN A 210 -3.45 29.03 -5.56
C ASN A 210 -3.02 27.75 -6.29
N ILE A 211 -1.90 27.15 -5.86
CA ILE A 211 -1.45 25.85 -6.38
C ILE A 211 -2.59 24.84 -6.23
N LYS A 212 -2.87 24.13 -7.33
CA LYS A 212 -3.80 23.01 -7.39
C LYS A 212 -3.00 21.72 -7.61
N PRO A 213 -3.46 20.56 -7.11
CA PRO A 213 -2.81 19.29 -7.40
C PRO A 213 -2.85 18.99 -8.89
N ALA A 214 -1.79 18.35 -9.40
CA ALA A 214 -1.64 17.98 -10.81
C ALA A 214 -2.80 17.14 -11.35
N TYR A 215 -3.34 16.25 -10.51
CA TYR A 215 -4.45 15.37 -10.84
C TYR A 215 -5.77 15.77 -10.17
N GLY A 216 -5.78 16.85 -9.39
CA GLY A 216 -6.93 17.23 -8.55
C GLY A 216 -8.03 17.98 -9.30
N GLY A 217 -9.12 18.27 -8.59
CA GLY A 217 -10.19 19.17 -9.04
C GLY A 217 -11.42 18.52 -9.66
N GLU A 218 -11.40 17.22 -9.94
CA GLU A 218 -12.56 16.43 -10.39
C GLU A 218 -12.92 15.36 -9.36
N GLU A 219 -14.19 14.92 -9.33
CA GLU A 219 -14.59 13.78 -8.50
C GLU A 219 -13.89 12.51 -9.00
N GLU A 220 -13.41 11.67 -8.06
CA GLU A 220 -12.72 10.40 -8.35
C GLU A 220 -11.47 10.53 -9.26
N ALA A 221 -10.86 11.71 -9.27
CA ALA A 221 -9.68 11.99 -10.09
C ALA A 221 -8.46 11.16 -9.67
N PHE A 222 -8.31 10.85 -8.38
CA PHE A 222 -7.20 10.01 -7.92
C PHE A 222 -7.32 8.58 -8.48
N LEU A 223 -8.48 7.94 -8.33
CA LEU A 223 -8.73 6.62 -8.90
C LEU A 223 -8.54 6.60 -10.42
N SER A 224 -9.14 7.55 -11.14
CA SER A 224 -9.15 7.56 -12.62
C SER A 224 -7.81 7.98 -13.25
N LYS A 225 -7.13 8.99 -12.68
CA LYS A 225 -5.92 9.57 -13.28
C LYS A 225 -4.61 9.06 -12.69
N VAL A 226 -4.62 8.53 -11.45
CA VAL A 226 -3.41 8.00 -10.80
C VAL A 226 -3.43 6.47 -10.72
N VAL A 227 -4.47 5.89 -10.13
CA VAL A 227 -4.52 4.44 -9.88
C VAL A 227 -4.75 3.65 -11.17
N THR A 228 -5.74 4.06 -11.96
CA THR A 228 -6.19 3.33 -13.16
C THR A 228 -5.09 3.15 -14.20
N PRO A 229 -4.26 4.15 -14.55
CA PRO A 229 -3.18 3.96 -15.52
C PRO A 229 -2.16 2.91 -15.07
N ILE A 230 -1.77 2.92 -13.79
CA ILE A 230 -0.81 1.94 -13.23
C ILE A 230 -1.46 0.55 -13.19
N TYR A 231 -2.72 0.47 -12.76
CA TYR A 231 -3.47 -0.78 -12.75
C TYR A 231 -3.61 -1.38 -14.15
N ASN A 232 -3.83 -0.57 -15.19
CA ASN A 232 -3.93 -1.05 -16.56
C ASN A 232 -2.62 -1.68 -17.06
N VAL A 233 -1.46 -1.17 -16.64
CA VAL A 233 -0.16 -1.81 -16.94
C VAL A 233 -0.10 -3.20 -16.31
N ILE A 234 -0.46 -3.29 -15.03
CA ILE A 234 -0.49 -4.56 -14.29
C ILE A 234 -1.46 -5.55 -14.94
N ALA A 235 -2.68 -5.10 -15.26
CA ALA A 235 -3.72 -5.94 -15.87
C ALA A 235 -3.25 -6.49 -17.23
N LYS A 236 -2.68 -5.63 -18.08
CA LYS A 236 -2.12 -6.04 -19.38
C LYS A 236 -0.94 -7.02 -19.21
N GLU A 237 -0.06 -6.83 -18.24
CA GLU A 237 1.02 -7.80 -17.95
C GLU A 237 0.46 -9.13 -17.39
N ALA A 238 -0.57 -9.08 -16.56
CA ALA A 238 -1.22 -10.28 -16.03
C ALA A 238 -1.88 -11.11 -17.14
N GLU A 239 -2.53 -10.48 -18.12
CA GLU A 239 -3.12 -11.16 -19.28
C GLU A 239 -2.07 -11.91 -20.12
N ARG A 240 -0.84 -11.39 -20.24
CA ARG A 240 0.26 -12.05 -20.96
C ARG A 240 0.68 -13.39 -20.36
N THR A 241 0.38 -13.61 -19.09
CA THR A 241 0.61 -14.88 -18.41
C THR A 241 -0.13 -16.04 -19.09
N LYS A 242 -1.18 -15.77 -19.90
CA LYS A 242 -2.03 -16.77 -20.56
C LYS A 242 -2.47 -17.88 -19.60
N ARG A 243 -2.89 -17.50 -18.38
CA ARG A 243 -3.27 -18.42 -17.28
C ARG A 243 -2.17 -19.43 -16.89
N GLY A 244 -0.90 -19.01 -16.91
CA GLY A 244 0.25 -19.80 -16.46
C GLY A 244 0.93 -20.61 -17.56
N ARG A 245 0.54 -20.43 -18.84
CA ARG A 245 1.11 -21.16 -19.98
C ARG A 245 2.34 -20.47 -20.60
N SER A 246 2.56 -19.20 -20.30
CA SER A 246 3.71 -18.44 -20.80
C SER A 246 4.96 -18.65 -19.92
N LYS A 247 6.15 -18.68 -20.53
CA LYS A 247 7.41 -18.76 -19.77
C LYS A 247 7.54 -17.54 -18.86
N HIS A 248 8.04 -17.74 -17.63
CA HIS A 248 8.15 -16.67 -16.64
C HIS A 248 9.10 -15.52 -17.04
N SER A 249 9.94 -15.73 -18.06
CA SER A 249 10.78 -14.68 -18.66
C SER A 249 10.02 -13.73 -19.61
N GLN A 250 8.78 -14.06 -19.98
CA GLN A 250 8.02 -13.35 -21.02
C GLN A 250 6.94 -12.40 -20.48
N TRP A 251 6.83 -12.27 -19.16
CA TRP A 251 5.86 -11.39 -18.49
C TRP A 251 6.44 -10.88 -17.17
N ARG A 252 5.98 -9.70 -16.72
CA ARG A 252 6.40 -9.09 -15.45
C ARG A 252 5.35 -9.35 -14.36
N ASN A 253 5.79 -9.77 -13.18
CA ASN A 253 4.91 -9.84 -12.01
C ASN A 253 4.87 -8.48 -11.28
N TYR A 254 4.10 -8.40 -10.19
CA TYR A 254 4.04 -7.20 -9.35
C TYR A 254 5.43 -6.80 -8.82
N ASP A 255 6.27 -7.76 -8.43
CA ASP A 255 7.62 -7.49 -7.92
C ASP A 255 8.51 -6.83 -8.99
N ASP A 256 8.47 -7.32 -10.22
CA ASP A 256 9.19 -6.77 -11.37
C ASP A 256 8.70 -5.35 -11.71
N ILE A 257 7.40 -5.07 -11.55
CA ILE A 257 6.83 -3.72 -11.73
C ILE A 257 7.28 -2.80 -10.59
N ASN A 258 7.32 -3.31 -9.37
CA ASN A 258 7.73 -2.59 -8.18
C ASN A 258 9.22 -2.22 -8.22
N GLU A 259 10.08 -3.08 -8.79
CA GLU A 259 11.51 -2.84 -8.99
C GLU A 259 11.78 -1.52 -9.74
N TYR A 260 10.88 -1.10 -10.64
CA TYR A 260 10.99 0.20 -11.31
C TYR A 260 11.12 1.37 -10.31
N PHE A 261 10.45 1.28 -9.16
CA PHE A 261 10.45 2.29 -8.10
C PHE A 261 11.61 2.17 -7.12
N TRP A 262 12.52 1.22 -7.33
CA TRP A 262 13.77 1.09 -6.56
C TRP A 262 14.91 1.92 -7.15
N SER A 263 14.76 2.42 -8.37
CA SER A 263 15.74 3.32 -8.97
C SER A 263 15.32 4.78 -8.85
N ALA A 264 16.31 5.68 -8.73
CA ALA A 264 16.08 7.12 -8.84
C ALA A 264 15.51 7.51 -10.23
N ASP A 265 15.62 6.61 -11.21
CA ASP A 265 15.00 6.75 -12.52
C ASP A 265 13.47 6.75 -12.49
N CYS A 266 12.85 6.26 -11.41
CA CYS A 266 11.39 6.30 -11.28
C CYS A 266 10.86 7.74 -11.35
N PHE A 267 11.64 8.73 -10.91
CA PHE A 267 11.29 10.16 -11.01
C PHE A 267 11.24 10.68 -12.45
N ARG A 268 11.80 9.94 -13.43
CA ARG A 268 11.60 10.25 -14.86
C ARG A 268 10.15 9.99 -15.29
N LEU A 269 9.38 9.20 -14.55
CA LEU A 269 7.95 9.02 -14.81
C LEU A 269 7.21 10.36 -14.74
N GLY A 270 7.64 11.25 -13.86
CA GLY A 270 7.09 12.60 -13.71
C GLY A 270 5.82 12.65 -12.86
N TRP A 271 5.40 13.88 -12.55
CA TRP A 271 4.15 14.18 -11.86
C TRP A 271 3.57 15.51 -12.40
N PRO A 272 2.56 15.49 -13.29
CA PRO A 272 1.84 14.32 -13.79
C PRO A 272 2.74 13.27 -14.48
N MET A 273 2.42 12.00 -14.26
CA MET A 273 3.00 10.84 -14.92
C MET A 273 2.86 10.96 -16.44
N ARG A 274 3.98 10.84 -17.14
CA ARG A 274 4.06 10.97 -18.59
C ARG A 274 3.60 9.69 -19.27
N ALA A 275 2.60 9.78 -20.14
CA ALA A 275 2.04 8.62 -20.84
C ALA A 275 3.03 7.95 -21.81
N ASP A 276 4.05 8.67 -22.26
CA ASP A 276 5.14 8.19 -23.12
C ASP A 276 6.32 7.61 -22.32
N ALA A 277 6.25 7.56 -20.99
CA ALA A 277 7.30 6.98 -20.18
C ALA A 277 7.41 5.47 -20.40
N ASP A 278 8.64 4.95 -20.31
CA ASP A 278 8.96 3.53 -20.50
C ASP A 278 8.11 2.61 -19.60
N PHE A 279 7.68 3.10 -18.44
CA PHE A 279 6.79 2.39 -17.52
C PHE A 279 5.43 2.00 -18.14
N PHE A 280 4.86 2.85 -18.99
CA PHE A 280 3.56 2.61 -19.65
C PHE A 280 3.71 2.01 -21.04
N CYS A 281 4.91 2.03 -21.63
CA CYS A 281 5.15 1.51 -22.97
C CYS A 281 5.22 -0.02 -22.97
N LEU A 282 4.25 -0.66 -23.60
CA LEU A 282 4.17 -2.11 -23.76
C LEU A 282 4.64 -2.54 -25.16
N PRO A 283 5.44 -3.62 -25.30
CA PRO A 283 6.12 -3.98 -26.56
C PRO A 283 5.20 -4.24 -27.77
N VAL A 284 3.95 -4.68 -27.54
CA VAL A 284 3.01 -4.96 -28.65
C VAL A 284 2.43 -3.67 -29.25
N GLU A 285 2.17 -2.65 -28.43
CA GLU A 285 1.72 -1.34 -28.92
C GLU A 285 2.84 -0.62 -29.67
N GLN A 286 4.10 -0.81 -29.27
CA GLN A 286 5.27 -0.37 -30.03
C GLN A 286 5.37 -1.03 -31.41
N LEU A 287 5.22 -2.37 -31.49
CA LEU A 287 5.25 -3.09 -32.77
C LEU A 287 4.15 -2.62 -33.75
N TYR A 288 2.98 -2.21 -33.25
CA TYR A 288 1.92 -1.63 -34.08
C TYR A 288 2.17 -0.16 -34.42
N PHE A 289 2.63 0.67 -33.48
CA PHE A 289 2.96 2.07 -33.71
C PHE A 289 4.14 2.26 -34.69
N ASP A 290 5.18 1.44 -34.58
CA ASP A 290 6.34 1.48 -35.47
C ASP A 290 5.98 0.99 -36.88
N LYS A 291 5.06 0.01 -37.01
CA LYS A 291 4.48 -0.38 -38.30
C LYS A 291 3.64 0.72 -38.94
N LEU A 292 2.87 1.48 -38.16
CA LEU A 292 2.01 2.56 -38.67
C LEU A 292 2.80 3.81 -39.08
N LYS A 293 3.93 4.11 -38.43
CA LYS A 293 4.74 5.30 -38.73
C LYS A 293 5.85 5.09 -39.76
N GLY A 294 6.06 3.85 -40.25
CA GLY A 294 7.04 3.57 -41.31
C GLY A 294 8.50 3.88 -40.95
N ASN A 295 8.77 4.21 -39.69
CA ASN A 295 10.12 4.49 -39.21
C ASN A 295 10.79 3.17 -38.84
N LYS A 296 12.02 2.97 -39.33
CA LYS A 296 12.89 1.88 -38.87
C LYS A 296 12.94 1.90 -37.34
N PRO A 297 12.93 0.73 -36.67
CA PRO A 297 13.02 0.69 -35.22
C PRO A 297 14.33 1.35 -34.81
N ASP A 298 14.26 2.50 -34.15
CA ASP A 298 15.40 3.02 -33.43
C ASP A 298 15.72 1.95 -32.38
N ASN A 299 16.96 1.46 -32.39
CA ASN A 299 17.38 0.19 -31.78
C ASN A 299 17.45 0.24 -30.25
N ARG A 300 16.48 0.91 -29.62
CA ARG A 300 16.25 0.96 -28.18
C ARG A 300 14.96 0.19 -27.93
N ASP A 301 15.10 -1.09 -27.60
CA ASP A 301 14.06 -1.84 -26.92
C ASP A 301 13.67 -1.06 -25.65
N ARG A 302 12.65 -0.19 -25.74
CA ARG A 302 12.17 0.60 -24.58
C ARG A 302 11.40 -0.26 -23.58
N TRP A 303 11.11 -1.50 -23.93
CA TRP A 303 10.65 -2.49 -22.98
C TRP A 303 11.82 -2.84 -22.05
N VAL A 304 11.78 -2.30 -20.84
CA VAL A 304 12.61 -2.79 -19.75
C VAL A 304 12.10 -4.20 -19.43
N GLY A 305 12.79 -5.19 -20.01
CA GLY A 305 12.55 -6.59 -19.71
C GLY A 305 12.76 -6.91 -18.23
N LYS A 306 12.61 -8.18 -17.86
CA LYS A 306 12.84 -8.62 -16.47
C LYS A 306 14.27 -8.27 -16.06
N GLY A 307 14.40 -7.23 -15.23
CA GLY A 307 15.66 -6.54 -14.97
C GLY A 307 16.68 -7.44 -14.30
N ASN A 308 16.26 -8.17 -13.26
CA ASN A 308 17.16 -9.07 -12.55
C ASN A 308 16.45 -10.32 -12.03
N PHE A 309 17.07 -11.47 -12.28
CA PHE A 309 16.63 -12.83 -11.92
C PHE A 309 15.41 -13.39 -12.69
N VAL A 310 15.71 -14.06 -13.79
CA VAL A 310 14.80 -15.07 -14.36
C VAL A 310 15.02 -16.36 -13.56
N GLU A 311 14.08 -16.72 -12.69
CA GLU A 311 14.09 -18.03 -12.04
C GLU A 311 13.92 -19.11 -13.13
N ILE A 312 15.04 -19.72 -13.55
CA ILE A 312 15.00 -20.90 -14.42
C ILE A 312 14.64 -22.06 -13.51
N ARG A 313 13.35 -22.33 -13.31
CA ARG A 313 12.91 -23.53 -12.60
C ARG A 313 13.26 -24.77 -13.43
N SER A 314 14.44 -25.31 -13.19
CA SER A 314 14.80 -26.67 -13.60
C SER A 314 14.43 -27.66 -12.50
N PHE A 315 14.16 -28.91 -12.89
CA PHE A 315 13.92 -30.01 -11.95
C PHE A 315 15.06 -30.14 -10.91
N TRP A 316 16.29 -29.79 -11.28
CA TRP A 316 17.47 -29.83 -10.42
C TRP A 316 17.44 -28.85 -9.24
N HIS A 317 16.59 -27.80 -9.29
CA HIS A 317 16.40 -26.90 -8.15
C HIS A 317 15.80 -27.61 -6.93
N ILE A 318 15.04 -28.70 -7.11
CA ILE A 318 14.52 -29.49 -5.98
C ILE A 318 15.67 -30.13 -5.19
N PHE A 319 16.71 -30.59 -5.88
CA PHE A 319 17.88 -31.18 -5.22
C PHE A 319 18.75 -30.15 -4.52
N ARG A 320 18.85 -28.94 -5.08
CA ARG A 320 19.62 -27.84 -4.48
C ARG A 320 18.89 -27.17 -3.31
N SER A 321 17.58 -26.97 -3.41
CA SER A 321 16.78 -26.29 -2.36
C SER A 321 16.53 -27.15 -1.13
N PHE A 322 16.57 -28.48 -1.27
CA PHE A 322 16.38 -29.43 -0.17
C PHE A 322 17.65 -30.25 0.11
N ASP A 323 18.82 -29.65 -0.07
CA ASP A 323 20.14 -30.26 0.13
C ASP A 323 20.28 -30.97 1.49
N ARG A 324 19.74 -30.36 2.56
CA ARG A 324 19.74 -30.93 3.92
C ARG A 324 18.91 -32.19 4.03
N MET A 325 17.77 -32.25 3.33
CA MET A 325 16.89 -33.42 3.30
C MET A 325 17.58 -34.58 2.57
N TRP A 326 18.18 -34.32 1.41
CA TRP A 326 18.91 -35.34 0.64
C TRP A 326 20.13 -35.85 1.39
N SER A 327 20.88 -34.95 2.04
CA SER A 327 22.01 -35.32 2.89
C SER A 327 21.57 -36.22 4.03
N PHE A 328 20.47 -35.88 4.71
CA PHE A 328 19.90 -36.73 5.76
C PHE A 328 19.54 -38.12 5.24
N PHE A 329 18.81 -38.24 4.12
CA PHE A 329 18.43 -39.54 3.58
C PHE A 329 19.61 -40.42 3.19
N ILE A 330 20.65 -39.85 2.56
CA ILE A 330 21.85 -40.60 2.17
C ILE A 330 22.58 -41.14 3.42
N LEU A 331 22.75 -40.28 4.44
CA LEU A 331 23.45 -40.65 5.68
C LEU A 331 22.65 -41.68 6.49
N SER A 332 21.34 -41.50 6.60
CA SER A 332 20.44 -42.47 7.24
C SER A 332 20.43 -43.81 6.51
N LEU A 333 20.39 -43.80 5.17
CA LEU A 333 20.44 -45.01 4.37
C LEU A 333 21.76 -45.76 4.57
N GLN A 334 22.90 -45.05 4.53
CA GLN A 334 24.20 -45.64 4.81
C GLN A 334 24.26 -46.26 6.21
N ALA A 335 23.76 -45.56 7.23
CA ALA A 335 23.70 -46.09 8.59
C ALA A 335 22.83 -47.36 8.68
N MET A 336 21.64 -47.35 8.05
CA MET A 336 20.75 -48.51 8.02
C MET A 336 21.36 -49.71 7.30
N ILE A 337 22.04 -49.51 6.17
CA ILE A 337 22.75 -50.57 5.44
C ILE A 337 23.85 -51.18 6.31
N ILE A 338 24.62 -50.36 7.02
CA ILE A 338 25.69 -50.84 7.90
C ILE A 338 25.14 -51.69 9.05
N VAL A 339 24.01 -51.28 9.62
CA VAL A 339 23.34 -52.03 10.70
C VAL A 339 22.75 -53.34 10.16
N ALA A 340 22.07 -53.30 9.01
CA ALA A 340 21.46 -54.46 8.39
C ALA A 340 22.48 -55.53 7.95
N TRP A 341 23.68 -55.12 7.51
CA TRP A 341 24.69 -56.05 6.99
C TRP A 341 25.66 -56.59 8.05
N ASN A 342 25.71 -55.99 9.25
CA ASN A 342 26.65 -56.39 10.31
C ASN A 342 25.95 -56.90 11.59
N GLY A 343 24.63 -57.09 11.58
CA GLY A 343 23.87 -57.69 12.68
C GLY A 343 22.70 -58.54 12.16
N ASN A 344 22.02 -59.27 13.05
CA ASN A 344 20.82 -60.06 12.73
C ASN A 344 19.57 -59.19 12.45
N GLY A 345 19.73 -57.90 12.15
CA GLY A 345 18.63 -56.94 11.97
C GLY A 345 18.22 -56.17 13.25
N ASP A 346 18.79 -56.49 14.41
CA ASP A 346 18.50 -55.79 15.67
C ASP A 346 19.21 -54.42 15.78
N LEU A 347 18.46 -53.39 16.18
CA LEU A 347 18.95 -52.02 16.38
C LEU A 347 20.02 -51.91 17.49
N SER A 348 20.05 -52.86 18.43
CA SER A 348 21.06 -52.92 19.50
C SER A 348 22.46 -53.24 18.99
N ALA A 349 22.60 -53.76 17.76
CA ALA A 349 23.88 -54.07 17.13
C ALA A 349 24.78 -52.83 16.93
N ILE A 350 24.21 -51.62 16.96
CA ILE A 350 24.97 -50.35 16.88
C ILE A 350 25.95 -50.19 18.05
N PHE A 351 25.64 -50.75 19.22
CA PHE A 351 26.52 -50.67 20.41
C PHE A 351 27.68 -51.68 20.37
N ASN A 352 27.72 -52.57 19.38
CA ASN A 352 28.87 -53.42 19.15
C ASN A 352 30.01 -52.57 18.52
N GLY A 353 31.18 -52.55 19.15
CA GLY A 353 32.31 -51.71 18.75
C GLY A 353 32.72 -51.83 17.27
N ASN A 354 32.55 -53.02 16.67
CA ASN A 354 32.85 -53.24 15.25
C ASN A 354 31.82 -52.59 14.31
N VAL A 355 30.54 -52.63 14.65
CA VAL A 355 29.46 -51.99 13.88
C VAL A 355 29.49 -50.49 14.09
N PHE A 356 29.72 -50.04 15.33
CA PHE A 356 29.87 -48.63 15.67
C PHE A 356 30.99 -47.97 14.85
N LYS A 357 32.17 -48.60 14.77
CA LYS A 357 33.29 -48.10 13.97
C LYS A 357 32.94 -47.97 12.48
N LYS A 358 32.17 -48.91 11.93
CA LYS A 358 31.68 -48.82 10.54
C LYS A 358 30.64 -47.72 10.39
N ALA A 359 29.72 -47.56 11.35
CA ALA A 359 28.70 -46.52 11.33
C ALA A 359 29.30 -45.10 11.36
N LEU A 360 30.47 -44.91 11.99
CA LEU A 360 31.20 -43.64 11.95
C LEU A 360 31.65 -43.23 10.53
N SER A 361 31.67 -44.15 9.54
CA SER A 361 31.92 -43.79 8.13
C SER A 361 30.90 -42.82 7.56
N VAL A 362 29.72 -42.71 8.17
CA VAL A 362 28.69 -41.71 7.84
C VAL A 362 29.25 -40.29 7.96
N PHE A 363 30.17 -40.02 8.91
CA PHE A 363 30.80 -38.70 9.03
C PHE A 363 31.72 -38.34 7.86
N ILE A 364 32.36 -39.34 7.25
CA ILE A 364 33.19 -39.15 6.04
C ILE A 364 32.29 -38.79 4.86
N THR A 365 31.20 -39.52 4.67
CA THR A 365 30.20 -39.22 3.63
C THR A 365 29.57 -37.84 3.84
N ALA A 366 29.27 -37.46 5.09
CA ALA A 366 28.74 -36.14 5.41
C ALA A 366 29.73 -35.02 5.06
N ALA A 367 31.03 -35.23 5.26
CA ALA A 367 32.06 -34.27 4.88
C ALA A 367 32.14 -34.10 3.35
N ILE A 368 32.06 -35.19 2.59
CA ILE A 368 32.05 -35.17 1.11
C ILE A 368 30.81 -34.44 0.58
N LEU A 369 29.63 -34.75 1.12
CA LEU A 369 28.37 -34.09 0.73
C LEU A 369 28.41 -32.59 1.00
N LYS A 370 28.97 -32.16 2.15
CA LYS A 370 29.17 -30.74 2.46
C LYS A 370 30.18 -30.06 1.55
N LEU A 371 31.25 -30.76 1.15
CA LEU A 371 32.26 -30.20 0.27
C LEU A 371 31.69 -29.95 -1.14
N GLY A 372 30.84 -30.86 -1.64
CA GLY A 372 30.12 -30.69 -2.90
C GLY A 372 29.01 -29.62 -2.88
N GLN A 373 28.60 -29.14 -1.70
CA GLN A 373 27.65 -28.01 -1.55
C GLN A 373 28.35 -26.64 -1.59
N GLY A 374 29.66 -26.59 -1.33
CA GLY A 374 30.46 -25.36 -1.27
C GLY A 374 30.95 -24.85 -2.63
N THR A 375 30.72 -25.61 -3.70
CA THR A 375 30.96 -25.26 -5.11
C THR A 375 29.63 -25.12 -5.83
#